data_AF-A0A961L042-F1
#
_entry.id   AF-A0A961L042-F1
#
_cell.length_a   1.000
_cell.length_b   1.000
_cell.length_c   1.000
_cell.angle_alpha   90.00
_cell.angle_beta   90.00
_cell.angle_gamma   90.00
#
_symmetry.space_group_name_H-M   'P 1'
#
loop_
_entity.id
_entity.type
_entity.pdbx_description
1 polymer ?
#
loop_
_entity_poly.entity_id
_entity_poly.type
_entity_poly.pdbx_seq_one_letter_code
_entity_poly.pdbx_strand_id
1 'polypeptide(L)'
;MQYRFDDYTLDLDLGELLRGGEAIAVEPRAFAMLCYLVENSDRLIGKDELVEKLWDGRIVSDAAISTVLKTARKALGDSGSEQRYIRTVHGRGFRFVATRTVRATAQVRDTEEPVTLAATGETGQRPTVAVLPFTLIGGSESYSAIADAIPSELIASLSRLRWLKVIARGSSFRFRETERDFAAIGEALGAKYLLTGDVELFDGDLAITVELAECSTGHVIWGDRLSGSIDDVHGIREEIVILVTSALELHVPQHEAQMARLLSPESLDAWSCYHLGLQHMYRFNRADNDLAAGHFARATELDPLFARAHAARSFTSFQSAFLRYGSDRAADIENARRHAERSVSLDPMDPFGNFNSGAPIGCAAIRPPARPGWNGR
;
A
#
# COMPACT_ATOMS: atom_id res chain seq x y z
N MET A 1 7.08 -15.61 -6.71
CA MET A 1 8.37 -16.05 -7.24
C MET A 1 8.95 -17.04 -6.25
N GLN A 2 9.34 -18.25 -6.68
CA GLN A 2 9.79 -19.30 -5.75
C GLN A 2 11.31 -19.45 -5.77
N TYR A 3 11.93 -19.41 -4.59
CA TYR A 3 13.32 -19.76 -4.37
C TYR A 3 13.43 -21.12 -3.72
N ARG A 4 14.08 -22.07 -4.38
CA ARG A 4 14.36 -23.39 -3.81
C ARG A 4 15.83 -23.54 -3.45
N PHE A 5 16.12 -24.01 -2.25
CA PHE A 5 17.47 -24.32 -1.77
C PHE A 5 17.42 -25.53 -0.84
N ASP A 6 18.24 -26.54 -1.09
CA ASP A 6 18.14 -27.86 -0.43
C ASP A 6 16.67 -28.37 -0.44
N ASP A 7 16.13 -28.73 0.74
CA ASP A 7 14.75 -29.19 0.92
C ASP A 7 13.76 -28.04 1.15
N TYR A 8 14.24 -26.79 1.16
CA TYR A 8 13.43 -25.61 1.43
C TYR A 8 12.93 -24.98 0.13
N THR A 9 11.66 -24.56 0.16
CA THR A 9 11.08 -23.69 -0.85
C THR A 9 10.57 -22.44 -0.15
N LEU A 10 11.16 -21.31 -0.49
CA LEU A 10 10.71 -19.99 -0.07
C LEU A 10 9.84 -19.42 -1.18
N ASP A 11 8.54 -19.37 -0.93
CA ASP A 11 7.57 -18.79 -1.85
C ASP A 11 7.29 -17.35 -1.47
N LEU A 12 7.73 -16.41 -2.31
CA LEU A 12 7.49 -14.99 -2.09
C LEU A 12 6.06 -14.56 -2.39
N ASP A 13 5.34 -15.28 -3.26
CA ASP A 13 3.95 -14.94 -3.59
C ASP A 13 3.02 -15.40 -2.47
N LEU A 14 3.30 -16.58 -1.89
CA LEU A 14 2.51 -17.15 -0.80
C LEU A 14 2.99 -16.73 0.60
N GLY A 15 4.18 -16.13 0.72
CA GLY A 15 4.74 -15.76 2.02
C GLY A 15 5.12 -16.95 2.90
N GLU A 16 5.38 -18.11 2.29
CA GLU A 16 5.61 -19.37 3.00
C GLU A 16 7.06 -19.86 2.87
N LEU A 17 7.55 -20.43 3.98
CA LEU A 17 8.74 -21.26 3.97
C LEU A 17 8.30 -22.72 4.09
N LEU A 18 8.44 -23.47 3.00
CA LEU A 18 8.13 -24.90 2.96
C LEU A 18 9.42 -25.70 3.18
N ARG A 19 9.35 -26.83 3.87
CA ARG A 19 10.41 -27.85 3.91
C ARG A 19 9.84 -29.20 3.51
N GLY A 20 10.34 -29.76 2.41
CA GLY A 20 9.80 -31.01 1.87
C GLY A 20 8.32 -30.93 1.45
N GLY A 21 7.77 -29.72 1.28
CA GLY A 21 6.37 -29.48 0.94
C GLY A 21 5.46 -29.15 2.14
N GLU A 22 5.97 -29.19 3.38
CA GLU A 22 5.22 -28.77 4.58
C GLU A 22 5.58 -27.35 5.00
N ALA A 23 4.59 -26.54 5.34
CA ALA A 23 4.79 -25.16 5.78
C ALA A 23 5.45 -25.10 7.16
N ILE A 24 6.51 -24.30 7.27
CA ILE A 24 7.18 -23.96 8.52
C ILE A 24 6.65 -22.59 8.96
N ALA A 25 6.08 -22.54 10.15
CA ALA A 25 5.70 -21.27 10.78
C ALA A 25 6.96 -20.44 11.09
N VAL A 26 7.05 -19.25 10.50
CA VAL A 26 8.15 -18.30 10.70
C VAL A 26 7.57 -16.96 11.14
N GLU A 27 8.19 -16.34 12.14
CA GLU A 27 7.82 -14.98 12.55
C GLU A 27 7.96 -14.00 11.35
N PRO A 28 7.03 -13.05 11.15
CA PRO A 28 7.03 -12.17 9.97
C PRO A 28 8.35 -11.45 9.71
N ARG A 29 9.01 -10.95 10.78
CA ARG A 29 10.31 -10.28 10.64
C ARG A 29 11.44 -11.25 10.28
N ALA A 30 11.39 -12.47 10.79
CA ALA A 30 12.36 -13.49 10.45
C ALA A 30 12.16 -13.96 9.00
N PHE A 31 10.91 -14.08 8.55
CA PHE A 31 10.58 -14.39 7.16
C PHE A 31 11.04 -13.27 6.21
N ALA A 32 10.77 -12.01 6.53
CA ALA A 32 11.25 -10.86 5.77
C ALA A 32 12.79 -10.83 5.69
N MET A 33 13.49 -11.15 6.80
CA MET A 33 14.95 -11.29 6.80
C MET A 33 15.40 -12.40 5.85
N LEU A 34 14.72 -13.56 5.85
CA LEU A 34 15.03 -14.68 4.96
C LEU A 34 14.83 -14.30 3.49
N CYS A 35 13.69 -13.68 3.14
CA CYS A 35 13.43 -13.20 1.78
C CYS A 35 14.54 -12.26 1.31
N TYR A 36 14.86 -11.25 2.12
CA TYR A 36 15.87 -10.27 1.76
C TYR A 36 17.27 -10.89 1.58
N LEU A 37 17.65 -11.80 2.48
CA LEU A 37 18.94 -12.50 2.40
C LEU A 37 19.00 -13.46 1.21
N VAL A 38 17.90 -14.17 0.91
CA VAL A 38 17.83 -15.13 -0.20
C VAL A 38 17.83 -14.42 -1.54
N GLU A 39 17.10 -13.32 -1.71
CA GLU A 39 17.11 -12.48 -2.92
C GLU A 39 18.50 -11.92 -3.21
N ASN A 40 19.20 -11.45 -2.16
CA ASN A 40 20.51 -10.83 -2.26
C ASN A 40 21.67 -11.78 -1.90
N SER A 41 21.53 -13.09 -2.15
CA SER A 41 22.54 -14.09 -1.73
C SER A 41 23.92 -13.95 -2.41
N ASP A 42 24.02 -13.14 -3.46
CA ASP A 42 25.25 -12.84 -4.18
C ASP A 42 26.17 -11.86 -3.42
N ARG A 43 25.64 -11.09 -2.47
CA ARG A 43 26.41 -10.07 -1.73
C ARG A 43 26.28 -10.18 -0.21
N LEU A 44 27.10 -9.40 0.48
CA LEU A 44 27.03 -9.23 1.94
C LEU A 44 26.01 -8.13 2.25
N ILE A 45 25.12 -8.40 3.21
CA ILE A 45 24.11 -7.45 3.68
C ILE A 45 24.52 -6.89 5.04
N GLY A 46 24.61 -5.56 5.13
CA GLY A 46 24.99 -4.85 6.35
C GLY A 46 23.90 -4.87 7.43
N LYS A 47 24.28 -4.64 8.69
CA LYS A 47 23.30 -4.47 9.78
C LYS A 47 22.42 -3.24 9.56
N ASP A 48 23.02 -2.11 9.20
CA ASP A 48 22.29 -0.86 8.95
C ASP A 48 21.31 -1.01 7.78
N GLU A 49 21.71 -1.73 6.74
CA GLU A 49 20.84 -2.06 5.61
C GLU A 49 19.66 -2.95 6.02
N LEU A 50 19.89 -3.96 6.87
CA LEU A 50 18.80 -4.76 7.43
C LEU A 50 17.89 -3.90 8.30
N VAL A 51 18.42 -2.98 9.10
CA VAL A 51 17.64 -2.03 9.91
C VAL A 51 16.77 -1.15 9.02
N GLU A 52 17.34 -0.59 7.96
CA GLU A 52 16.62 0.23 7.00
C GLU A 52 15.48 -0.54 6.34
N LYS A 53 15.74 -1.77 5.89
CA LYS A 53 14.76 -2.56 5.12
C LYS A 53 13.71 -3.28 5.95
N LEU A 54 14.07 -3.84 7.11
CA LEU A 54 13.15 -4.63 7.95
C LEU A 54 12.50 -3.80 9.07
N TRP A 55 13.11 -2.67 9.46
CA TRP A 55 12.62 -1.82 10.55
C TRP A 55 12.33 -0.38 10.11
N ASP A 56 12.27 -0.09 8.80
CA ASP A 56 11.93 1.24 8.24
C ASP A 56 12.81 2.36 8.81
N GLY A 57 14.10 2.06 9.02
CA GLY A 57 15.08 3.00 9.57
C GLY A 57 14.89 3.34 11.06
N ARG A 58 13.98 2.66 11.78
CA ARG A 58 13.87 2.80 13.24
C ARG A 58 15.17 2.34 13.89
N ILE A 59 15.68 3.13 14.84
CA ILE A 59 16.86 2.76 15.61
C ILE A 59 16.50 1.53 16.46
N VAL A 60 17.04 0.38 16.08
CA VAL A 60 16.91 -0.87 16.83
C VAL A 60 18.27 -1.32 17.33
N SER A 61 18.28 -2.00 18.47
CA SER A 61 19.52 -2.52 19.04
C SER A 61 20.03 -3.72 18.23
N ASP A 62 21.34 -3.93 18.26
CA ASP A 62 21.99 -5.13 17.73
C ASP A 62 21.38 -6.43 18.29
N ALA A 63 20.83 -6.37 19.51
CA ALA A 63 20.12 -7.49 20.13
C ALA A 63 18.81 -7.82 19.38
N ALA A 64 18.06 -6.81 18.90
CA ALA A 64 16.85 -7.03 18.13
C ALA A 64 17.15 -7.71 16.77
N ILE A 65 18.21 -7.25 16.08
CA ILE A 65 18.69 -7.87 14.84
C ILE A 65 19.11 -9.32 15.10
N SER A 66 19.84 -9.55 16.18
CA SER A 66 20.32 -10.88 16.58
C SER A 66 19.17 -11.83 16.92
N THR A 67 18.09 -11.34 17.55
CA THR A 67 16.89 -12.13 17.84
C THR A 67 16.18 -12.56 16.56
N VAL A 68 15.93 -11.63 15.64
CA VAL A 68 15.29 -11.95 14.35
C VAL A 68 16.14 -12.92 13.53
N LEU A 69 17.46 -12.72 13.50
CA LEU A 69 18.39 -13.64 12.85
C LEU A 69 18.36 -15.04 13.48
N LYS A 70 18.24 -15.13 14.80
CA LYS A 70 18.14 -16.41 15.51
C LYS A 70 16.85 -17.14 15.15
N THR A 71 15.73 -16.42 15.04
CA THR A 71 14.44 -16.97 14.60
C THR A 71 14.53 -17.45 13.14
N ALA A 72 15.14 -16.65 12.25
CA ALA A 72 15.35 -17.00 10.84
C ALA A 72 16.21 -18.26 10.68
N ARG A 73 17.32 -18.35 11.44
CA ARG A 73 18.17 -19.55 11.46
C ARG A 73 17.42 -20.77 11.97
N LYS A 74 16.65 -20.64 13.06
CA LYS A 74 15.86 -21.74 13.61
C LYS A 74 14.86 -22.28 12.59
N ALA A 75 14.23 -21.41 11.80
CA ALA A 75 13.31 -21.81 10.74
C ALA A 75 14.00 -22.64 9.63
N LEU A 76 15.26 -22.33 9.31
CA LEU A 76 16.07 -23.08 8.35
C LEU A 76 16.79 -24.31 8.95
N GLY A 77 16.54 -24.62 10.22
CA GLY A 77 17.35 -25.63 10.94
C GLY A 77 18.83 -25.27 11.01
N ASP A 78 19.17 -24.00 10.88
CA ASP A 78 20.52 -23.44 10.95
C ASP A 78 20.83 -22.95 12.38
N SER A 79 22.11 -22.75 12.67
CA SER A 79 22.57 -22.22 13.94
C SER A 79 23.75 -21.25 13.78
N GLY A 80 24.04 -20.48 14.83
CA GLY A 80 25.20 -19.58 14.82
C GLY A 80 26.55 -20.31 14.74
N SER A 81 26.60 -21.61 15.01
CA SER A 81 27.80 -22.45 14.89
C SER A 81 27.88 -23.18 13.55
N GLU A 82 26.75 -23.67 13.02
CA GLU A 82 26.73 -24.42 11.76
C GLU A 82 26.74 -23.50 10.53
N GLN A 83 26.00 -22.39 10.59
CA GLN A 83 25.91 -21.34 9.56
C GLN A 83 25.82 -21.88 8.12
N ARG A 84 25.01 -22.93 7.93
CA ARG A 84 24.88 -23.65 6.66
C ARG A 84 24.16 -22.81 5.60
N TYR A 85 23.23 -21.95 6.02
CA TYR A 85 22.43 -21.13 5.12
C TYR A 85 22.72 -19.65 5.29
N ILE A 86 22.85 -19.17 6.54
CA ILE A 86 23.11 -17.76 6.85
C ILE A 86 24.46 -17.61 7.56
N ARG A 87 25.43 -17.07 6.84
CA ARG A 87 26.78 -16.79 7.34
C ARG A 87 26.87 -15.40 7.96
N THR A 88 27.40 -15.31 9.18
CA THR A 88 27.74 -14.05 9.86
C THR A 88 29.18 -13.66 9.55
N VAL A 89 29.35 -12.47 8.99
CA VAL A 89 30.66 -11.82 8.85
C VAL A 89 30.80 -10.80 9.98
N HIS A 90 31.66 -11.11 10.96
CA HIS A 90 31.83 -10.32 12.16
C HIS A 90 32.10 -8.84 11.83
N GLY A 91 31.36 -7.94 12.49
CA GLY A 91 31.47 -6.50 12.31
C GLY A 91 30.96 -5.94 10.98
N ARG A 92 30.49 -6.79 10.04
CA ARG A 92 30.07 -6.33 8.70
C ARG A 92 28.64 -6.70 8.31
N GLY A 93 28.13 -7.85 8.75
CA GLY A 93 26.74 -8.24 8.47
C GLY A 93 26.55 -9.72 8.16
N PHE A 94 25.63 -10.04 7.25
CA PHE A 94 25.17 -11.41 7.00
C PHE A 94 25.09 -11.71 5.51
N ARG A 95 25.27 -12.99 5.15
CA ARG A 95 25.17 -13.46 3.76
C ARG A 95 24.45 -14.79 3.70
N PHE A 96 23.54 -14.93 2.75
CA PHE A 96 22.98 -16.23 2.40
C PHE A 96 23.94 -17.01 1.51
N VAL A 97 24.26 -18.26 1.86
CA VAL A 97 25.34 -19.03 1.21
C VAL A 97 24.86 -20.34 0.57
N ALA A 98 23.58 -20.69 0.69
CA ALA A 98 23.06 -21.88 0.02
C ALA A 98 22.79 -21.63 -1.47
N THR A 99 22.95 -22.68 -2.27
CA THR A 99 22.73 -22.62 -3.72
C THR A 99 21.24 -22.59 -4.00
N ARG A 100 20.74 -21.51 -4.62
CA ARG A 100 19.31 -21.30 -4.89
C ARG A 100 18.99 -21.55 -6.37
N THR A 101 17.81 -22.12 -6.64
CA THR A 101 17.21 -22.19 -7.98
C THR A 101 15.93 -21.36 -7.98
N VAL A 102 15.74 -20.53 -9.02
CA VAL A 102 14.56 -19.66 -9.16
C VAL A 102 13.57 -20.32 -10.10
N ARG A 103 12.31 -20.44 -9.68
CA ARG A 103 11.20 -20.86 -10.56
C ARG A 103 10.18 -19.73 -10.68
N ALA A 104 10.00 -19.24 -11.90
CA ALA A 104 8.85 -18.41 -12.26
C ALA A 104 7.63 -19.33 -12.39
N THR A 105 6.56 -19.03 -11.65
CA THR A 105 5.29 -19.76 -11.69
C THR A 105 4.56 -19.40 -12.99
N ALA A 106 4.36 -20.37 -13.87
CA ALA A 106 3.60 -20.24 -15.12
C ALA A 106 2.37 -21.18 -15.12
N GLN A 107 1.19 -20.54 -15.23
CA GLN A 107 -0.19 -20.93 -15.61
C GLN A 107 -0.65 -22.39 -15.73
N VAL A 108 -1.95 -22.60 -15.45
CA VAL A 108 -2.83 -23.51 -16.22
C VAL A 108 -4.19 -22.85 -16.55
N ARG A 109 -4.59 -22.98 -17.82
CA ARG A 109 -5.90 -22.68 -18.47
C ARG A 109 -6.92 -23.80 -18.14
N ASP A 110 -8.24 -23.61 -18.12
CA ASP A 110 -9.07 -23.44 -19.33
C ASP A 110 -10.55 -23.15 -19.01
N THR A 111 -11.14 -22.34 -19.91
CA THR A 111 -12.50 -22.40 -20.52
C THR A 111 -13.77 -22.41 -19.64
N GLU A 112 -14.43 -21.25 -19.52
CA GLU A 112 -15.73 -20.98 -20.19
C GLU A 112 -16.01 -19.46 -20.27
N GLU A 113 -16.31 -18.99 -21.48
CA GLU A 113 -16.68 -17.60 -21.85
C GLU A 113 -17.96 -17.12 -21.14
N PRO A 114 -18.12 -15.81 -20.82
CA PRO A 114 -18.58 -14.88 -21.86
C PRO A 114 -18.13 -13.41 -21.77
N VAL A 115 -18.23 -12.79 -22.96
CA VAL A 115 -18.29 -11.35 -23.28
C VAL A 115 -17.01 -10.52 -23.14
N THR A 116 -16.35 -10.38 -24.29
CA THR A 116 -15.37 -9.36 -24.64
C THR A 116 -15.92 -7.94 -24.40
N LEU A 117 -15.55 -7.34 -23.26
CA LEU A 117 -15.35 -5.90 -23.19
C LEU A 117 -13.86 -5.66 -23.45
N ALA A 118 -13.61 -4.85 -24.47
CA ALA A 118 -12.29 -4.52 -24.97
C ALA A 118 -11.31 -4.18 -23.83
N ALA A 119 -10.22 -4.94 -23.79
CA ALA A 119 -9.02 -4.60 -23.05
C ALA A 119 -8.46 -3.27 -23.57
N THR A 120 -8.80 -2.18 -22.90
CA THR A 120 -7.90 -1.05 -22.74
C THR A 120 -6.97 -1.39 -21.58
N GLY A 121 -5.65 -1.39 -21.84
CA GLY A 121 -4.62 -1.88 -20.93
C GLY A 121 -4.80 -1.42 -19.48
N GLU A 122 -4.68 -2.36 -18.55
CA GLU A 122 -4.61 -2.10 -17.12
C GLU A 122 -3.24 -1.48 -16.78
N THR A 123 -3.09 -0.21 -17.10
CA THR A 123 -2.03 0.65 -16.56
C THR A 123 -2.57 1.28 -15.26
N GLY A 124 -2.04 0.86 -14.11
CA GLY A 124 -2.35 1.40 -12.78
C GLY A 124 -3.62 0.82 -12.15
N GLN A 125 -3.56 -0.40 -11.59
CA GLN A 125 -4.70 -0.98 -10.89
C GLN A 125 -4.95 -0.23 -9.58
N ARG A 126 -6.08 0.48 -9.51
CA ARG A 126 -6.55 1.12 -8.27
C ARG A 126 -6.73 0.04 -7.19
N PRO A 127 -6.40 0.34 -5.91
CA PRO A 127 -6.66 -0.60 -4.83
C PRO A 127 -8.14 -0.98 -4.82
N THR A 128 -8.40 -2.27 -4.62
CA THR A 128 -9.76 -2.82 -4.62
C THR A 128 -10.10 -3.35 -3.24
N VAL A 129 -11.22 -2.90 -2.67
CA VAL A 129 -11.72 -3.33 -1.36
C VAL A 129 -13.05 -4.08 -1.49
N ALA A 130 -13.18 -5.16 -0.73
CA ALA A 130 -14.46 -5.81 -0.48
C ALA A 130 -14.84 -5.65 1.00
N VAL A 131 -16.08 -5.25 1.25
CA VAL A 131 -16.65 -5.22 2.61
C VAL A 131 -17.50 -6.47 2.79
N LEU A 132 -17.14 -7.31 3.76
CA LEU A 132 -17.87 -8.53 4.08
C LEU A 132 -19.04 -8.24 5.04
N PRO A 133 -20.07 -9.10 5.08
CA PRO A 133 -21.07 -9.07 6.14
C PRO A 133 -20.38 -9.14 7.51
N PHE A 134 -20.84 -8.35 8.47
CA PHE A 134 -20.29 -8.43 9.82
C PHE A 134 -20.89 -9.63 10.56
N THR A 135 -20.14 -10.19 11.50
CA THR A 135 -20.64 -11.27 12.36
C THR A 135 -21.41 -10.67 13.52
N LEU A 136 -22.62 -11.15 13.82
CA LEU A 136 -23.29 -10.80 15.07
C LEU A 136 -22.85 -11.75 16.18
N ILE A 137 -22.38 -11.21 17.31
CA ILE A 137 -21.94 -11.95 18.48
C ILE A 137 -22.82 -11.55 19.68
N GLY A 138 -23.66 -12.48 20.13
CA GLY A 138 -24.66 -12.17 21.16
C GLY A 138 -25.81 -11.33 20.60
N GLY A 139 -27.00 -11.50 21.18
CA GLY A 139 -28.22 -10.79 20.76
C GLY A 139 -29.35 -11.69 20.29
N SER A 140 -30.55 -11.12 20.21
CA SER A 140 -31.76 -11.76 19.68
C SER A 140 -31.87 -11.54 18.16
N GLU A 141 -32.67 -12.37 17.46
CA GLU A 141 -32.92 -12.24 16.02
C GLU A 141 -33.33 -10.83 15.59
N SER A 142 -33.93 -10.05 16.50
CA SER A 142 -34.39 -8.67 16.29
C SER A 142 -33.30 -7.70 15.83
N TYR A 143 -32.02 -7.95 16.15
CA TYR A 143 -30.90 -7.05 15.83
C TYR A 143 -29.93 -7.61 14.77
N SER A 144 -30.22 -8.80 14.23
CA SER A 144 -29.44 -9.43 13.15
C SER A 144 -29.27 -8.54 11.91
N ALA A 145 -30.26 -7.68 11.65
CA ALA A 145 -30.22 -6.74 10.53
C ALA A 145 -29.09 -5.69 10.63
N ILE A 146 -28.58 -5.39 11.83
CA ILE A 146 -27.51 -4.39 12.04
C ILE A 146 -26.21 -4.86 11.39
N ALA A 147 -25.88 -6.14 11.54
CA ALA A 147 -24.66 -6.75 10.99
C ALA A 147 -24.62 -6.74 9.45
N ASP A 148 -25.77 -6.58 8.80
CA ASP A 148 -25.89 -6.42 7.35
C ASP A 148 -26.05 -4.96 6.90
N ALA A 149 -26.65 -4.13 7.73
CA ALA A 149 -26.89 -2.72 7.42
C ALA A 149 -25.58 -1.94 7.38
N ILE A 150 -24.70 -2.12 8.38
CA ILE A 150 -23.43 -1.39 8.49
C ILE A 150 -22.53 -1.64 7.26
N PRO A 151 -22.22 -2.90 6.86
CA PRO A 151 -21.44 -3.16 5.64
C PRO A 151 -22.08 -2.57 4.39
N SER A 152 -23.41 -2.60 4.26
CA SER A 152 -24.11 -2.03 3.12
C SER A 152 -23.93 -0.51 3.02
N GLU A 153 -23.94 0.19 4.15
CA GLU A 153 -23.68 1.64 4.21
C GLU A 153 -22.23 1.98 3.95
N LEU A 154 -21.30 1.17 4.47
CA LEU A 154 -19.87 1.30 4.18
C LEU A 154 -19.60 1.16 2.68
N ILE A 155 -20.18 0.16 2.00
CA ILE A 155 -20.04 0.00 0.54
C ILE A 155 -20.52 1.26 -0.19
N ALA A 156 -21.68 1.81 0.19
CA ALA A 156 -22.22 3.02 -0.43
C ALA A 156 -21.34 4.25 -0.17
N SER A 157 -20.79 4.39 1.04
CA SER A 157 -19.91 5.50 1.40
C SER A 157 -18.58 5.43 0.68
N LEU A 158 -17.92 4.27 0.75
CA LEU A 158 -16.60 4.04 0.14
C LEU A 158 -16.65 4.11 -1.38
N SER A 159 -17.78 3.78 -2.02
CA SER A 159 -17.95 3.91 -3.47
C SER A 159 -17.85 5.36 -3.98
N ARG A 160 -17.93 6.35 -3.08
CA ARG A 160 -17.68 7.76 -3.42
C ARG A 160 -16.18 8.06 -3.58
N LEU A 161 -15.30 7.23 -3.02
CA LEU A 161 -13.85 7.35 -3.14
C LEU A 161 -13.41 6.87 -4.53
N ARG A 162 -13.18 7.81 -5.47
CA ARG A 162 -12.83 7.49 -6.87
C ARG A 162 -11.51 6.74 -7.06
N TRP A 163 -10.61 6.88 -6.08
CA TRP A 163 -9.31 6.23 -6.07
C TRP A 163 -9.36 4.77 -5.62
N LEU A 164 -10.48 4.33 -5.04
CA LEU A 164 -10.69 3.00 -4.49
C LEU A 164 -11.78 2.28 -5.29
N LYS A 165 -11.50 1.06 -5.76
CA LYS A 165 -12.52 0.20 -6.37
C LYS A 165 -13.24 -0.55 -5.26
N VAL A 166 -14.56 -0.44 -5.17
CA VAL A 166 -15.35 -1.11 -4.14
C VAL A 166 -16.16 -2.25 -4.76
N ILE A 167 -16.06 -3.44 -4.19
CA ILE A 167 -16.83 -4.60 -4.63
C ILE A 167 -18.30 -4.47 -4.19
N ALA A 168 -19.21 -4.75 -5.13
CA ALA A 168 -20.64 -4.61 -4.91
C ALA A 168 -21.16 -5.60 -3.85
N ARG A 169 -22.17 -5.14 -3.09
CA ARG A 169 -22.81 -5.90 -2.01
C ARG A 169 -23.18 -7.33 -2.40
N GLY A 170 -23.83 -7.52 -3.55
CA GLY A 170 -24.30 -8.83 -4.01
C GLY A 170 -23.18 -9.85 -4.26
N SER A 171 -21.96 -9.40 -4.53
CA SER A 171 -20.78 -10.26 -4.67
C SER A 171 -20.18 -10.58 -3.31
N SER A 172 -19.95 -9.57 -2.46
CA SER A 172 -19.30 -9.74 -1.15
C SER A 172 -20.16 -10.52 -0.15
N PHE A 173 -21.48 -10.33 -0.16
CA PHE A 173 -22.38 -10.91 0.84
C PHE A 173 -22.58 -12.43 0.68
N ARG A 174 -22.08 -13.01 -0.42
CA ARG A 174 -22.09 -14.47 -0.65
C ARG A 174 -21.09 -15.22 0.24
N PHE A 175 -20.12 -14.51 0.82
CA PHE A 175 -19.05 -15.08 1.66
C PHE A 175 -19.42 -15.04 3.15
N ARG A 176 -20.69 -15.26 3.48
CA ARG A 176 -21.14 -15.39 4.88
C ARG A 176 -20.74 -16.76 5.41
N GLU A 177 -20.06 -16.81 6.56
CA GLU A 177 -19.76 -18.04 7.33
C GLU A 177 -18.85 -19.11 6.69
N THR A 178 -18.21 -18.84 5.56
CA THR A 178 -17.20 -19.78 5.01
C THR A 178 -15.82 -19.41 5.55
N GLU A 179 -14.99 -20.41 5.85
CA GLU A 179 -13.64 -20.29 6.42
C GLU A 179 -12.91 -19.01 5.98
N ARG A 180 -12.31 -18.31 6.95
CA ARG A 180 -11.66 -16.99 6.83
C ARG A 180 -10.35 -17.03 6.04
N ASP A 181 -10.32 -17.76 4.92
CA ASP A 181 -9.25 -17.67 3.95
C ASP A 181 -9.41 -16.37 3.17
N PHE A 182 -8.77 -15.31 3.69
CA PHE A 182 -8.79 -13.99 3.09
C PHE A 182 -8.17 -13.98 1.69
N ALA A 183 -7.23 -14.88 1.41
CA ALA A 183 -6.62 -14.99 0.10
C ALA A 183 -7.63 -15.55 -0.92
N ALA A 184 -8.32 -16.64 -0.57
CA ALA A 184 -9.35 -17.24 -1.45
C ALA A 184 -10.52 -16.28 -1.71
N ILE A 185 -10.99 -15.55 -0.67
CA ILE A 185 -12.06 -14.56 -0.83
C ILE A 185 -11.58 -13.39 -1.69
N GLY A 186 -10.35 -12.91 -1.47
CA GLY A 186 -9.73 -11.85 -2.26
C GLY A 186 -9.62 -12.22 -3.73
N GLU A 187 -9.16 -13.44 -4.04
CA GLU A 187 -9.07 -13.96 -5.40
C GLU A 187 -10.45 -14.06 -6.06
N ALA A 188 -11.43 -14.64 -5.37
CA ALA A 188 -12.79 -14.79 -5.89
C ALA A 188 -13.49 -13.44 -6.16
N LEU A 189 -13.18 -12.41 -5.37
CA LEU A 189 -13.74 -11.07 -5.53
C LEU A 189 -12.88 -10.14 -6.39
N GLY A 190 -11.65 -10.52 -6.73
CA GLY A 190 -10.65 -9.62 -7.27
C GLY A 190 -10.34 -8.43 -6.34
N ALA A 191 -10.45 -8.65 -5.02
CA ALA A 191 -10.22 -7.65 -4.00
C ALA A 191 -8.81 -7.80 -3.43
N LYS A 192 -8.09 -6.68 -3.32
CA LYS A 192 -6.78 -6.61 -2.67
C LYS A 192 -6.90 -6.43 -1.16
N TYR A 193 -7.96 -5.78 -0.73
CA TYR A 193 -8.26 -5.54 0.68
C TYR A 193 -9.63 -6.10 1.05
N LEU A 194 -9.72 -6.62 2.27
CA LEU A 194 -10.97 -7.03 2.90
C LEU A 194 -11.24 -6.18 4.14
N LEU A 195 -12.46 -5.67 4.23
CA LEU A 195 -12.98 -5.05 5.43
C LEU A 195 -13.94 -6.03 6.11
N THR A 196 -13.59 -6.47 7.30
CA THR A 196 -14.37 -7.38 8.14
C THR A 196 -14.78 -6.69 9.43
N GLY A 197 -15.77 -7.23 10.11
CA GLY A 197 -16.16 -6.70 11.40
C GLY A 197 -17.08 -7.63 12.18
N ASP A 198 -17.13 -7.38 13.47
CA ASP A 198 -17.97 -8.09 14.42
C ASP A 198 -18.83 -7.07 15.17
N VAL A 199 -20.10 -7.39 15.34
CA VAL A 199 -21.09 -6.61 16.08
C VAL A 199 -21.45 -7.38 17.33
N GLU A 200 -21.09 -6.87 18.49
CA GLU A 200 -21.37 -7.45 19.79
C GLU A 200 -22.56 -6.73 20.44
N LEU A 201 -23.52 -7.50 20.94
CA LEU A 201 -24.66 -6.99 21.70
C LEU A 201 -24.71 -7.64 23.08
N PHE A 202 -24.65 -6.82 24.13
CA PHE A 202 -24.70 -7.30 25.51
C PHE A 202 -25.47 -6.30 26.40
N ASP A 203 -26.55 -6.75 27.05
CA ASP A 203 -27.32 -5.96 28.04
C ASP A 203 -27.70 -4.52 27.63
N GLY A 204 -27.94 -4.28 26.34
CA GLY A 204 -28.29 -2.96 25.79
C GLY A 204 -27.10 -2.15 25.30
N ASP A 205 -25.87 -2.64 25.49
CA ASP A 205 -24.67 -2.08 24.88
C ASP A 205 -24.40 -2.73 23.51
N LEU A 206 -23.94 -1.91 22.57
CA LEU A 206 -23.53 -2.26 21.23
C LEU A 206 -22.04 -1.95 21.08
N ALA A 207 -21.27 -2.92 20.60
CA ALA A 207 -19.90 -2.70 20.18
C ALA A 207 -19.66 -3.22 18.77
N ILE A 208 -18.89 -2.47 17.98
CA ILE A 208 -18.54 -2.82 16.62
C ILE A 208 -17.03 -2.80 16.52
N THR A 209 -16.45 -3.95 16.21
CA THR A 209 -15.03 -4.08 15.87
C THR A 209 -14.92 -4.16 14.35
N VAL A 210 -14.02 -3.40 13.74
CA VAL A 210 -13.78 -3.43 12.29
C VAL A 210 -12.29 -3.59 12.04
N GLU A 211 -11.96 -4.41 11.04
CA GLU A 211 -10.60 -4.70 10.63
C GLU A 211 -10.47 -4.59 9.11
N LEU A 212 -9.38 -3.98 8.67
CA LEU A 212 -8.96 -3.89 7.28
C LEU A 212 -7.71 -4.74 7.10
N ALA A 213 -7.78 -5.75 6.22
CA ALA A 213 -6.67 -6.65 5.94
C ALA A 213 -6.30 -6.66 4.46
N GLU A 214 -5.03 -6.93 4.15
CA GLU A 214 -4.60 -7.30 2.80
C GLU A 214 -4.92 -8.78 2.55
N CYS A 215 -5.60 -9.08 1.44
CA CYS A 215 -6.08 -10.42 1.14
C CYS A 215 -4.96 -11.45 0.97
N SER A 216 -3.89 -11.09 0.23
CA SER A 216 -2.82 -12.03 -0.14
C SER A 216 -2.03 -12.53 1.05
N THR A 217 -1.84 -11.70 2.07
CA THR A 217 -1.04 -12.06 3.27
C THR A 217 -1.90 -12.31 4.51
N GLY A 218 -3.18 -11.94 4.47
CA GLY A 218 -4.04 -11.91 5.65
C GLY A 218 -3.63 -10.88 6.71
N HIS A 219 -2.67 -9.99 6.40
CA HIS A 219 -2.17 -9.01 7.34
C HIS A 219 -3.22 -7.91 7.60
N VAL A 220 -3.61 -7.75 8.86
CA VAL A 220 -4.46 -6.65 9.31
C VAL A 220 -3.65 -5.36 9.32
N ILE A 221 -3.99 -4.44 8.42
CA ILE A 221 -3.29 -3.15 8.26
C ILE A 221 -3.90 -2.05 9.14
N TRP A 222 -5.15 -2.23 9.57
CA TRP A 222 -5.82 -1.36 10.52
C TRP A 222 -6.96 -2.13 11.21
N GLY A 223 -7.22 -1.82 12.47
CA GLY A 223 -8.40 -2.28 13.18
C GLY A 223 -8.77 -1.31 14.29
N ASP A 224 -10.05 -1.22 14.59
CA ASP A 224 -10.57 -0.31 15.60
C ASP A 224 -11.90 -0.82 16.18
N ARG A 225 -12.29 -0.28 17.34
CA ARG A 225 -13.51 -0.66 18.05
C ARG A 225 -14.29 0.57 18.48
N LEU A 226 -15.55 0.61 18.06
CA LEU A 226 -16.53 1.59 18.53
C LEU A 226 -17.49 0.92 19.51
N SER A 227 -17.91 1.63 20.56
CA SER A 227 -18.88 1.11 21.54
C SER A 227 -19.83 2.21 21.96
N GLY A 228 -21.08 1.85 22.22
CA GLY A 228 -22.12 2.76 22.68
C GLY A 228 -23.41 2.03 23.03
N SER A 229 -24.48 2.77 23.26
CA SER A 229 -25.79 2.18 23.57
C SER A 229 -26.53 1.75 22.30
N ILE A 230 -27.26 0.63 22.37
CA ILE A 230 -28.15 0.19 21.28
C ILE A 230 -29.25 1.22 20.97
N ASP A 231 -29.63 2.04 21.95
CA ASP A 231 -30.63 3.10 21.77
C ASP A 231 -30.12 4.21 20.83
N ASP A 232 -28.79 4.35 20.72
CA ASP A 232 -28.12 5.30 19.82
C ASP A 232 -27.46 4.60 18.61
N VAL A 233 -28.04 3.49 18.16
CA VAL A 233 -27.53 2.73 17.00
C VAL A 233 -27.34 3.59 15.74
N HIS A 234 -28.14 4.64 15.56
CA HIS A 234 -28.01 5.53 14.40
C HIS A 234 -26.75 6.40 14.49
N GLY A 235 -26.44 6.98 15.65
CA GLY A 235 -25.20 7.74 15.86
C GLY A 235 -23.96 6.86 15.66
N ILE A 236 -23.97 5.66 16.25
CA ILE A 236 -22.88 4.68 16.11
C ILE A 236 -22.66 4.29 14.64
N ARG A 237 -23.73 4.14 13.84
CA ARG A 237 -23.64 3.86 12.40
C ARG A 237 -23.00 5.01 11.60
N GLU A 238 -23.30 6.26 11.94
CA GLU A 238 -22.67 7.40 11.28
C GLU A 238 -21.19 7.49 11.63
N GLU A 239 -20.86 7.30 12.91
CA GLU A 239 -19.49 7.32 13.40
C GLU A 239 -18.62 6.23 12.77
N ILE A 240 -19.12 5.00 12.66
CA ILE A 240 -18.33 3.91 12.04
C ILE A 240 -18.04 4.17 10.56
N VAL A 241 -18.98 4.81 9.83
CA VAL A 241 -18.75 5.19 8.43
C VAL A 241 -17.63 6.22 8.31
N ILE A 242 -17.62 7.24 9.17
CA ILE A 242 -16.58 8.28 9.21
C ILE A 242 -15.23 7.66 9.57
N LEU A 243 -15.21 6.83 10.62
CA LEU A 243 -14.02 6.13 11.11
C LEU A 243 -13.37 5.31 9.98
N VAL A 244 -14.14 4.41 9.37
CA VAL A 244 -13.66 3.51 8.31
C VAL A 244 -13.23 4.31 7.08
N THR A 245 -14.03 5.29 6.64
CA THR A 245 -13.66 6.10 5.45
C THR A 245 -12.33 6.81 5.67
N SER A 246 -12.13 7.42 6.83
CA SER A 246 -10.89 8.12 7.19
C SER A 246 -9.70 7.17 7.31
N ALA A 247 -9.91 6.00 7.93
CA ALA A 247 -8.89 4.98 8.06
C ALA A 247 -8.43 4.44 6.70
N LEU A 248 -9.36 4.18 5.77
CA LEU A 248 -9.04 3.69 4.43
C LEU A 248 -8.26 4.73 3.61
N GLU A 249 -8.64 6.01 3.69
CA GLU A 249 -7.91 7.11 3.02
C GLU A 249 -6.47 7.28 3.52
N LEU A 250 -6.18 6.84 4.75
CA LEU A 250 -4.84 6.89 5.32
C LEU A 250 -4.04 5.60 5.09
N HIS A 251 -4.59 4.48 5.55
CA HIS A 251 -3.85 3.23 5.70
C HIS A 251 -3.66 2.48 4.38
N VAL A 252 -4.62 2.52 3.46
CA VAL A 252 -4.46 1.86 2.15
C VAL A 252 -3.32 2.50 1.35
N PRO A 253 -3.30 3.83 1.11
CA PRO A 253 -2.16 4.53 0.52
C PRO A 253 -0.81 4.22 1.17
N GLN A 254 -0.75 4.17 2.51
CA GLN A 254 0.48 3.90 3.24
C GLN A 254 0.97 2.46 3.01
N HIS A 255 0.04 1.50 3.07
CA HIS A 255 0.35 0.10 2.82
C HIS A 255 0.83 -0.12 1.38
N GLU A 256 0.13 0.46 0.41
CA GLU A 256 0.52 0.44 -1.00
C GLU A 256 1.91 1.04 -1.23
N ALA A 257 2.20 2.18 -0.59
CA ALA A 257 3.52 2.80 -0.64
C ALA A 257 4.59 1.88 -0.03
N GLN A 258 4.28 1.21 1.08
CA GLN A 258 5.21 0.31 1.75
C GLN A 258 5.53 -0.91 0.90
N MET A 259 4.52 -1.50 0.26
CA MET A 259 4.70 -2.62 -0.67
C MET A 259 5.48 -2.19 -1.91
N ALA A 260 5.17 -1.01 -2.45
CA ALA A 260 5.92 -0.41 -3.56
C ALA A 260 7.42 -0.25 -3.25
N ARG A 261 7.80 0.13 -2.02
CA ARG A 261 9.23 0.25 -1.65
C ARG A 261 10.00 -1.07 -1.73
N LEU A 262 9.31 -2.20 -1.68
CA LEU A 262 9.89 -3.54 -1.76
C LEU A 262 10.03 -4.02 -3.21
N LEU A 263 9.31 -3.41 -4.15
CA LEU A 263 9.39 -3.71 -5.57
C LEU A 263 10.66 -3.12 -6.19
N SER A 264 11.23 -3.83 -7.16
CA SER A 264 12.29 -3.28 -8.00
C SER A 264 11.78 -2.05 -8.75
N PRO A 265 12.63 -1.05 -9.06
CA PRO A 265 12.20 0.15 -9.80
C PRO A 265 11.54 -0.14 -11.15
N GLU A 266 11.83 -1.29 -11.75
CA GLU A 266 11.28 -1.75 -13.04
C GLU A 266 9.88 -2.37 -12.90
N SER A 267 9.51 -2.85 -11.71
CA SER A 267 8.22 -3.49 -11.40
C SER A 267 7.20 -2.56 -10.74
N LEU A 268 7.54 -1.28 -10.52
CA LEU A 268 6.62 -0.30 -9.95
C LEU A 268 5.54 0.08 -10.96
N ASP A 269 4.27 -0.03 -10.57
CA ASP A 269 3.16 0.51 -11.34
C ASP A 269 2.97 2.02 -11.08
N ALA A 270 2.01 2.62 -11.80
CA ALA A 270 1.74 4.06 -11.71
C ALA A 270 1.33 4.49 -10.28
N TRP A 271 0.55 3.66 -9.59
CA TRP A 271 0.07 3.88 -8.23
C TRP A 271 1.23 3.86 -7.23
N SER A 272 2.07 2.82 -7.29
CA SER A 272 3.27 2.66 -6.49
C SER A 272 4.21 3.85 -6.63
N CYS A 273 4.49 4.27 -7.87
CA CYS A 273 5.28 5.45 -8.16
C CYS A 273 4.66 6.72 -7.54
N TYR A 274 3.35 6.92 -7.68
CA TYR A 274 2.66 8.06 -7.06
C TYR A 274 2.81 8.07 -5.54
N HIS A 275 2.58 6.95 -4.86
CA HIS A 275 2.65 6.89 -3.41
C HIS A 275 4.06 7.05 -2.85
N LEU A 276 5.08 6.54 -3.53
CA LEU A 276 6.48 6.82 -3.20
C LEU A 276 6.79 8.32 -3.30
N GLY A 277 6.31 8.98 -4.36
CA GLY A 277 6.49 10.42 -4.53
C GLY A 277 5.86 11.25 -3.41
N LEU A 278 4.66 10.87 -2.93
CA LEU A 278 3.98 11.58 -1.84
C LEU A 278 4.79 11.62 -0.53
N GLN A 279 5.55 10.57 -0.23
CA GLN A 279 6.37 10.51 0.98
C GLN A 279 7.49 11.57 1.02
N HIS A 280 7.98 11.95 -0.16
CA HIS A 280 8.98 13.00 -0.33
C HIS A 280 8.33 14.39 -0.44
N MET A 281 7.13 14.46 -1.04
CA MET A 281 6.44 15.71 -1.37
C MET A 281 6.25 16.67 -0.19
N TYR A 282 6.01 16.15 1.02
CA TYR A 282 5.73 16.95 2.22
C TYR A 282 6.98 17.35 3.04
N ARG A 283 8.19 17.03 2.56
CA ARG A 283 9.45 17.37 3.25
C ARG A 283 10.02 18.75 2.86
N PHE A 284 9.42 19.42 1.88
CA PHE A 284 9.69 20.82 1.48
C PHE A 284 11.18 21.19 1.38
N ASN A 285 11.99 20.32 0.78
CA ASN A 285 13.39 20.61 0.45
C ASN A 285 13.69 20.19 -1.00
N ARG A 286 14.79 20.71 -1.55
CA ARG A 286 15.16 20.49 -2.94
C ARG A 286 15.32 19.01 -3.30
N ALA A 287 16.08 18.27 -2.48
CA ALA A 287 16.40 16.88 -2.78
C ALA A 287 15.15 16.00 -2.79
N ASP A 288 14.30 16.12 -1.77
CA ASP A 288 13.03 15.38 -1.71
C ASP A 288 12.05 15.84 -2.81
N ASN A 289 12.01 17.12 -3.16
CA ASN A 289 11.16 17.60 -4.26
C ASN A 289 11.59 17.03 -5.62
N ASP A 290 12.90 16.90 -5.86
CA ASP A 290 13.44 16.29 -7.08
C ASP A 290 13.11 14.78 -7.13
N LEU A 291 13.24 14.06 -6.01
CA LEU A 291 12.82 12.65 -5.89
C LEU A 291 11.32 12.48 -6.13
N ALA A 292 10.49 13.30 -5.50
CA ALA A 292 9.04 13.31 -5.69
C ALA A 292 8.68 13.56 -7.16
N ALA A 293 9.32 14.55 -7.80
CA ALA A 293 9.10 14.86 -9.21
C ALA A 293 9.45 13.69 -10.14
N GLY A 294 10.55 12.97 -9.87
CA GLY A 294 10.92 11.77 -10.61
C GLY A 294 9.87 10.66 -10.52
N HIS A 295 9.40 10.38 -9.29
CA HIS A 295 8.35 9.39 -9.05
C HIS A 295 7.03 9.75 -9.74
N PHE A 296 6.57 11.00 -9.63
CA PHE A 296 5.34 11.44 -10.29
C PHE A 296 5.47 11.47 -11.81
N ALA A 297 6.66 11.79 -12.35
CA ALA A 297 6.91 11.70 -13.79
C ALA A 297 6.71 10.26 -14.27
N ARG A 298 7.33 9.30 -13.58
CA ARG A 298 7.18 7.88 -13.92
C ARG A 298 5.72 7.40 -13.80
N ALA A 299 5.01 7.83 -12.76
CA ALA A 299 3.58 7.51 -12.61
C ALA A 299 2.75 7.98 -13.82
N THR A 300 2.99 9.19 -14.33
CA THR A 300 2.28 9.72 -15.51
C THR A 300 2.73 9.12 -16.85
N GLU A 301 3.93 8.55 -16.91
CA GLU A 301 4.38 7.77 -18.08
C GLU A 301 3.71 6.40 -18.12
N LEU A 302 3.57 5.76 -16.95
CA LEU A 302 2.94 4.45 -16.80
C LEU A 302 1.42 4.53 -16.98
N ASP A 303 0.76 5.52 -16.39
CA ASP A 303 -0.67 5.80 -16.59
C ASP A 303 -0.90 7.29 -16.94
N PRO A 304 -1.03 7.62 -18.23
CA PRO A 304 -1.32 8.99 -18.70
C PRO A 304 -2.71 9.53 -18.31
N LEU A 305 -3.60 8.69 -17.78
CA LEU A 305 -4.93 9.08 -17.30
C LEU A 305 -4.97 9.25 -15.78
N PHE A 306 -3.85 9.07 -15.08
CA PHE A 306 -3.79 9.18 -13.63
C PHE A 306 -3.86 10.64 -13.16
N ALA A 307 -5.07 11.15 -12.94
CA ALA A 307 -5.33 12.54 -12.57
C ALA A 307 -4.49 13.00 -11.36
N ARG A 308 -4.45 12.22 -10.27
CA ARG A 308 -3.68 12.57 -9.05
C ARG A 308 -2.17 12.67 -9.29
N ALA A 309 -1.61 11.83 -10.16
CA ALA A 309 -0.20 11.93 -10.51
C ALA A 309 0.09 13.24 -11.26
N HIS A 310 -0.83 13.69 -12.13
CA HIS A 310 -0.73 15.00 -12.75
C HIS A 310 -0.86 16.14 -11.73
N ALA A 311 -1.78 16.07 -10.77
CA ALA A 311 -1.86 17.05 -9.68
C ALA A 311 -0.55 17.12 -8.88
N ALA A 312 0.07 15.98 -8.59
CA ALA A 312 1.33 15.91 -7.86
C ALA A 312 2.52 16.49 -8.67
N ARG A 313 2.58 16.24 -9.99
CA ARG A 313 3.56 16.90 -10.88
C ARG A 313 3.37 18.42 -10.92
N SER A 314 2.12 18.89 -10.87
CA SER A 314 1.84 20.32 -10.75
C SER A 314 2.45 20.88 -9.47
N PHE A 315 2.20 20.21 -8.35
CA PHE A 315 2.68 20.64 -7.04
C PHE A 315 4.21 20.69 -6.93
N THR A 316 4.93 19.67 -7.39
CA THR A 316 6.41 19.67 -7.34
C THR A 316 7.02 20.72 -8.28
N SER A 317 6.42 20.95 -9.44
CA SER A 317 6.84 22.02 -10.37
C SER A 317 6.57 23.40 -9.76
N PHE A 318 5.41 23.58 -9.11
CA PHE A 318 5.10 24.80 -8.37
C PHE A 318 6.10 25.06 -7.22
N GLN A 319 6.42 24.03 -6.42
CA GLN A 319 7.42 24.15 -5.35
C GLN A 319 8.79 24.55 -5.91
N SER A 320 9.24 23.93 -7.01
CA SER A 320 10.48 24.32 -7.69
C SER A 320 10.47 25.78 -8.14
N ALA A 321 9.37 26.26 -8.71
CA ALA A 321 9.21 27.65 -9.14
C ALA A 321 9.14 28.64 -7.96
N PHE A 322 8.46 28.27 -6.88
CA PHE A 322 8.22 29.12 -5.71
C PHE A 322 9.47 29.24 -4.84
N LEU A 323 10.09 28.10 -4.50
CA LEU A 323 11.28 28.01 -3.65
C LEU A 323 12.60 28.12 -4.42
N ARG A 324 12.53 28.22 -5.76
CA ARG A 324 13.67 28.41 -6.67
C ARG A 324 14.70 27.27 -6.58
N TYR A 325 14.21 26.04 -6.60
CA TYR A 325 15.08 24.85 -6.61
C TYR A 325 15.75 24.62 -7.97
N GLY A 326 15.06 24.96 -9.06
CA GLY A 326 15.54 24.83 -10.43
C GLY A 326 16.26 26.07 -10.97
N SER A 327 16.97 25.90 -12.10
CA SER A 327 17.60 26.99 -12.84
C SER A 327 16.64 27.75 -13.75
N ASP A 328 15.52 27.12 -14.17
CA ASP A 328 14.54 27.71 -15.07
C ASP A 328 13.14 27.77 -14.44
N ARG A 329 12.91 28.87 -13.72
CA ARG A 329 11.63 29.16 -13.05
C ARG A 329 10.46 29.27 -14.04
N ALA A 330 10.69 29.72 -15.27
CA ALA A 330 9.62 29.90 -16.24
C ALA A 330 9.09 28.55 -16.73
N ALA A 331 10.01 27.61 -16.99
CA ALA A 331 9.66 26.23 -17.33
C ALA A 331 8.90 25.54 -16.20
N ASP A 332 9.31 25.73 -14.94
CA ASP A 332 8.63 25.16 -13.77
C ASP A 332 7.19 25.68 -13.62
N ILE A 333 6.96 26.97 -13.83
CA ILE A 333 5.61 27.57 -13.79
C ILE A 333 4.72 26.97 -14.90
N GLU A 334 5.25 26.83 -16.11
CA GLU A 334 4.48 26.29 -17.23
C GLU A 334 4.18 24.79 -17.04
N ASN A 335 5.15 24.01 -16.55
CA ASN A 335 4.94 22.62 -16.19
C ASN A 335 3.86 22.47 -15.09
N ALA A 336 3.89 23.35 -14.09
CA ALA A 336 2.88 23.36 -13.03
C ALA A 336 1.48 23.59 -13.61
N ARG A 337 1.33 24.65 -14.42
CA ARG A 337 0.06 24.99 -15.09
C ARG A 337 -0.45 23.84 -15.96
N ARG A 338 0.40 23.30 -16.84
CA ARG A 338 0.03 22.22 -17.77
C ARG A 338 -0.49 20.98 -17.03
N HIS A 339 0.20 20.58 -15.97
CA HIS A 339 -0.20 19.38 -15.22
C HIS A 339 -1.41 19.61 -14.33
N ALA A 340 -1.61 20.82 -13.78
CA ALA A 340 -2.84 21.19 -13.09
C ALA A 340 -4.05 21.11 -14.03
N GLU A 341 -3.97 21.73 -15.21
CA GLU A 341 -5.03 21.69 -16.22
C GLU A 341 -5.33 20.27 -16.67
N ARG A 342 -4.28 19.45 -16.88
CA ARG A 342 -4.45 18.05 -17.23
C ARG A 342 -5.15 17.27 -16.13
N SER A 343 -4.76 17.44 -14.87
CA SER A 343 -5.40 16.79 -13.72
C SER A 343 -6.89 17.11 -13.65
N VAL A 344 -7.25 18.40 -13.74
CA VAL A 344 -8.65 18.85 -13.68
C VAL A 344 -9.44 18.35 -14.89
N SER A 345 -8.83 18.31 -16.08
CA SER A 345 -9.49 17.76 -17.28
C SER A 345 -9.78 16.25 -17.17
N LEU A 346 -8.93 15.51 -16.45
CA LEU A 346 -9.06 14.07 -16.26
C LEU A 346 -10.05 13.73 -15.14
N ASP A 347 -9.99 14.46 -14.03
CA ASP A 347 -10.96 14.34 -12.94
C ASP A 347 -11.26 15.72 -12.31
N PRO A 348 -12.36 16.38 -12.75
CA PRO A 348 -12.78 17.66 -12.22
C PRO A 348 -13.20 17.62 -10.74
N MET A 349 -13.48 16.42 -10.20
CA MET A 349 -13.99 16.26 -8.83
C MET A 349 -12.91 15.76 -7.86
N ASP A 350 -11.68 15.50 -8.32
CA ASP A 350 -10.59 15.10 -7.43
C ASP A 350 -10.17 16.28 -6.52
N PRO A 351 -10.25 16.13 -5.17
CA PRO A 351 -9.92 17.21 -4.26
C PRO A 351 -8.47 17.70 -4.39
N PHE A 352 -7.54 16.79 -4.67
CA PHE A 352 -6.11 17.11 -4.77
C PHE A 352 -5.80 17.83 -6.09
N GLY A 353 -6.44 17.45 -7.19
CA GLY A 353 -6.42 18.17 -8.46
C GLY A 353 -6.98 19.59 -8.33
N ASN A 354 -8.12 19.74 -7.65
CA ASN A 354 -8.74 21.04 -7.41
C ASN A 354 -7.84 21.95 -6.55
N PHE A 355 -7.26 21.43 -5.47
CA PHE A 355 -6.34 22.18 -4.62
C PHE A 355 -5.12 22.71 -5.40
N ASN A 356 -4.54 21.86 -6.26
CA ASN A 356 -3.34 22.19 -7.03
C ASN A 356 -3.62 23.04 -8.29
N SER A 357 -4.87 23.28 -8.64
CA SER A 357 -5.23 24.16 -9.76
C SER A 357 -5.03 25.65 -9.44
N GLY A 358 -5.12 26.04 -8.17
CA GLY A 358 -4.90 27.41 -7.71
C GLY A 358 -3.43 27.80 -7.53
N ALA A 359 -2.55 26.83 -7.26
CA ALA A 359 -1.15 27.09 -6.93
C ALA A 359 -0.33 27.76 -8.05
N PRO A 360 -0.44 27.35 -9.34
CA PRO A 360 0.27 28.02 -10.44
C PRO A 360 -0.09 29.50 -10.62
N ILE A 361 -1.35 29.87 -10.31
CA ILE A 361 -1.85 31.25 -10.41
C ILE A 361 -1.14 32.17 -9.39
N GLY A 362 -0.90 31.65 -8.18
CA GLY A 362 -0.15 32.38 -7.14
C GLY A 362 1.29 32.68 -7.53
N CYS A 363 1.98 31.77 -8.23
CA CYS A 363 3.35 32.01 -8.70
C CYS A 363 3.42 33.03 -9.85
N ALA A 364 2.45 33.02 -10.76
CA ALA A 364 2.37 33.98 -11.88
C ALA A 364 2.07 35.42 -11.42
N ALA A 365 1.36 35.58 -10.28
CA ALA A 365 1.08 36.88 -9.69
C ALA A 365 2.30 37.54 -9.03
N ILE A 366 3.33 36.75 -8.65
CA ILE A 366 4.59 37.25 -8.08
C ILE A 366 5.54 37.62 -9.24
N ARG A 367 5.20 38.68 -9.97
CA ARG A 367 6.14 39.31 -10.92
C ARG A 367 7.32 39.91 -10.14
N PRO A 368 8.58 39.65 -10.54
CA PRO A 368 9.69 40.43 -10.00
C PRO A 368 9.50 41.91 -10.37
N PRO A 369 9.86 42.87 -9.50
CA PRO A 369 9.83 44.29 -9.87
C PRO A 369 10.71 44.48 -11.11
N ALA A 370 10.18 45.19 -12.11
CA ALA A 370 10.91 45.55 -13.31
C ALA A 370 12.22 46.24 -12.90
N ARG A 371 13.37 45.68 -13.27
CA ARG A 371 14.66 46.37 -13.07
C ARG A 371 14.60 47.68 -13.85
N PRO A 372 14.80 48.86 -13.23
CA PRO A 372 14.89 50.10 -13.97
C PRO A 372 16.09 49.99 -14.92
N GLY A 373 15.84 50.21 -16.20
CA GLY A 373 16.88 50.24 -17.22
C GLY A 373 17.94 51.26 -16.82
N TRP A 374 19.17 50.79 -16.61
CA TRP A 374 20.35 51.63 -16.54
C TRP A 374 20.59 52.20 -17.95
N ASN A 375 20.02 53.38 -18.23
CA ASN A 375 20.42 54.19 -19.38
C ASN A 375 21.74 54.86 -19.03
N GLY A 376 22.84 54.27 -19.47
CA GLY A 376 24.13 54.95 -19.54
C GLY A 376 24.10 56.02 -20.63
N ARG A 377 24.20 57.27 -20.24
CA ARG A 377 24.88 58.34 -20.98
C ARG A 377 25.67 59.19 -19.99
#